data_AF-A0AA51YK67-F1
#
_entry.id   AF-A0AA51YK67-F1
#
_cell.length_a   1.000
_cell.length_b   1.000
_cell.length_c   1.000
_cell.angle_alpha   90.00
_cell.angle_beta   90.00
_cell.angle_gamma   90.00
#
_symmetry.space_group_name_H-M   'P 1'
#
loop_
_entity.id
_entity.type
_entity.pdbx_description
1 polymer ?
#
loop_
_entity_poly.entity_id
_entity_poly.type
_entity_poly.pdbx_seq_one_letter_code
_entity_poly.pdbx_strand_id
1 'polypeptide(L)'
;MSNQEMFDKLRDTIVTQNINGCAAATQEALDAGLTAVEIINEGLSVGMKIIGDKFEAAEVYLPQIMMSAKAMNAAMEILVPILAEEKGADDEGVGLAITYVQEGDIHDIGHRLVTTMLEANGFKIVDMGVDVPNEKVTEEIAKNKGKKLLLVGSALMTTSMLGQKDTVSMLVEEGLRDSVKIMFGGAPVSDAWIAEIGADATAENAADAARVALKLMQ
;
A
#
# COMPACT_ATOMS: atom_id res chain seq x y z
N MET A 1 4.22 -6.27 29.66
CA MET A 1 4.75 -5.23 28.77
C MET A 1 3.60 -4.28 28.48
N SER A 2 3.79 -2.97 28.57
CA SER A 2 2.77 -2.01 28.12
C SER A 2 2.68 -2.03 26.59
N ASN A 3 1.56 -1.55 26.02
CA ASN A 3 1.42 -1.46 24.56
C ASN A 3 2.55 -0.62 23.93
N GLN A 4 2.94 0.48 24.60
CA GLN A 4 4.03 1.34 24.13
C GLN A 4 5.36 0.58 24.07
N GLU A 5 5.69 -0.23 25.09
CA GLU A 5 6.91 -1.03 25.10
C GLU A 5 6.93 -2.07 23.96
N MET A 6 5.76 -2.62 23.58
CA MET A 6 5.65 -3.54 22.44
C MET A 6 5.86 -2.80 21.10
N PHE A 7 5.27 -1.62 20.93
CA PHE A 7 5.49 -0.79 19.75
C PHE A 7 6.95 -0.34 19.62
N ASP A 8 7.59 0.07 20.72
CA ASP A 8 9.00 0.42 20.76
C ASP A 8 9.87 -0.77 20.36
N LYS A 9 9.55 -1.97 20.85
CA LYS A 9 10.26 -3.20 20.48
C LYS A 9 10.13 -3.51 18.99
N LEU A 10 8.93 -3.42 18.42
CA LEU A 10 8.67 -3.60 16.98
C LEU A 10 9.47 -2.59 16.15
N ARG A 11 9.38 -1.30 16.50
CA ARG A 11 10.16 -0.23 15.88
C ARG A 11 11.66 -0.54 15.90
N ASP A 12 12.19 -0.90 17.06
CA ASP A 12 13.62 -1.14 17.25
C ASP A 12 14.09 -2.33 16.41
N THR A 13 13.26 -3.37 16.25
CA THR A 13 13.63 -4.51 15.39
C THR A 13 13.85 -4.11 13.93
N ILE A 14 13.11 -3.13 13.42
CA ILE A 14 13.34 -2.56 12.08
C ILE A 14 14.62 -1.72 12.07
N VAL A 15 14.76 -0.80 13.02
CA VAL A 15 15.90 0.14 13.09
C VAL A 15 17.24 -0.56 13.30
N THR A 16 17.24 -1.73 13.94
CA THR A 16 18.45 -2.56 14.15
C THR A 16 18.52 -3.76 13.20
N GLN A 17 17.70 -3.82 12.14
CA GLN A 17 17.76 -4.87 11.10
C GLN A 17 17.59 -6.30 11.65
N ASN A 18 16.82 -6.48 12.73
CA ASN A 18 16.63 -7.78 13.38
C ASN A 18 15.44 -8.54 12.76
N ILE A 19 15.70 -9.24 11.66
CA ILE A 19 14.67 -9.95 10.88
C ILE A 19 13.90 -10.97 11.74
N ASN A 20 14.61 -11.87 12.43
CA ASN A 20 13.98 -12.90 13.24
C ASN A 20 13.27 -12.30 14.47
N GLY A 21 13.87 -11.27 15.08
CA GLY A 21 13.28 -10.56 16.20
C GLY A 21 12.01 -9.81 15.81
N CYS A 22 11.92 -9.30 14.59
CA CYS A 22 10.74 -8.60 14.07
C CYS A 22 9.53 -9.54 13.99
N ALA A 23 9.71 -10.73 13.39
CA ALA A 23 8.67 -11.75 13.33
C ALA A 23 8.23 -12.21 14.75
N ALA A 24 9.17 -12.44 15.65
CA ALA A 24 8.87 -12.83 17.03
C ALA A 24 8.13 -11.73 17.81
N ALA A 25 8.56 -10.47 17.67
CA ALA A 25 7.90 -9.33 18.30
C ALA A 25 6.49 -9.09 17.73
N THR A 26 6.30 -9.35 16.43
CA THR A 26 4.99 -9.29 15.78
C THR A 26 4.03 -10.31 16.38
N GLN A 27 4.47 -11.57 16.52
CA GLN A 27 3.65 -12.61 17.14
C GLN A 27 3.34 -12.29 18.61
N GLU A 28 4.33 -11.82 19.38
CA GLU A 28 4.13 -11.44 20.77
C GLU A 28 3.10 -10.31 20.94
N ALA A 29 3.13 -9.31 20.05
CA ALA A 29 2.16 -8.23 20.03
C ALA A 29 0.74 -8.72 19.71
N LEU A 30 0.60 -9.64 18.74
CA LEU A 30 -0.68 -10.28 18.42
C LEU A 30 -1.20 -11.11 19.61
N ASP A 31 -0.34 -11.90 20.25
CA ASP A 31 -0.69 -12.72 21.42
C ASP A 31 -1.12 -11.86 22.62
N ALA A 32 -0.61 -10.63 22.70
CA ALA A 32 -1.00 -9.63 23.69
C ALA A 32 -2.32 -8.90 23.35
N GLY A 33 -2.94 -9.20 22.21
CA GLY A 33 -4.23 -8.67 21.78
C GLY A 33 -4.16 -7.35 21.01
N LEU A 34 -2.98 -6.95 20.51
CA LEU A 34 -2.88 -5.82 19.59
C LEU A 34 -3.39 -6.23 18.20
N THR A 35 -4.08 -5.31 17.53
CA THR A 35 -4.55 -5.53 16.15
C THR A 35 -3.39 -5.45 15.16
N ALA A 36 -3.55 -6.12 14.01
CA ALA A 36 -2.53 -6.06 12.95
C ALA A 36 -2.28 -4.61 12.48
N VAL A 37 -3.33 -3.78 12.43
CA VAL A 37 -3.23 -2.37 12.05
C VAL A 37 -2.39 -1.57 13.05
N GLU A 38 -2.61 -1.75 14.36
CA GLU A 38 -1.83 -1.07 15.39
C GLU A 38 -0.35 -1.45 15.33
N ILE A 39 -0.04 -2.75 15.16
CA ILE A 39 1.33 -3.26 15.03
C ILE A 39 2.06 -2.59 13.84
N ILE A 40 1.36 -2.47 12.71
CA ILE A 40 1.90 -1.85 11.50
C ILE A 40 2.13 -0.36 11.71
N ASN A 41 1.12 0.39 12.15
CA ASN A 41 1.15 1.84 12.15
C ASN A 41 2.01 2.41 13.30
N GLU A 42 1.86 1.86 14.50
CA GLU A 42 2.50 2.41 15.72
C GLU A 42 3.88 1.81 15.98
N GLY A 43 4.19 0.64 15.41
CA GLY A 43 5.47 -0.05 15.58
C GLY A 43 6.31 -0.06 14.31
N LEU A 44 5.94 -0.91 13.36
CA LEU A 44 6.79 -1.24 12.21
C LEU A 44 7.01 -0.05 11.27
N SER A 45 5.96 0.70 10.95
CA SER A 45 6.01 1.88 10.08
C SER A 45 6.85 2.99 10.70
N VAL A 46 6.78 3.17 12.03
CA VAL A 46 7.64 4.11 12.77
C VAL A 46 9.11 3.72 12.61
N GLY A 47 9.42 2.42 12.71
CA GLY A 47 10.77 1.91 12.47
C GLY A 47 11.26 2.17 11.04
N MET A 48 10.40 1.96 10.04
CA MET A 48 10.73 2.22 8.64
C MET A 48 10.95 3.71 8.36
N LYS A 49 10.18 4.60 8.99
CA LYS A 49 10.40 6.03 8.91
C LYS A 49 11.79 6.40 9.46
N ILE A 50 12.13 5.92 10.65
CA ILE A 50 13.42 6.23 11.29
C ILE A 50 14.60 5.75 10.43
N ILE A 51 14.55 4.54 9.88
CA ILE A 51 15.65 4.07 9.03
C ILE A 51 15.75 4.86 7.71
N GLY A 52 14.61 5.32 7.18
CA GLY A 52 14.56 6.26 6.05
C GLY A 52 15.24 7.59 6.38
N ASP A 53 14.86 8.23 7.48
CA ASP A 53 15.46 9.49 7.96
C ASP A 53 16.98 9.34 8.16
N LYS A 54 17.43 8.21 8.71
CA LYS A 54 18.86 7.91 8.87
C LYS A 54 19.59 7.73 7.54
N PHE A 55 18.92 7.16 6.54
CA PHE A 55 19.50 6.99 5.21
C PHE A 55 19.64 8.35 4.51
N GLU A 56 18.63 9.21 4.61
CA GLU A 56 18.68 10.60 4.11
C GLU A 56 19.79 11.41 4.79
N ALA A 57 19.98 11.22 6.10
CA ALA A 57 21.07 11.82 6.87
C ALA A 57 22.45 11.16 6.64
N ALA A 58 22.54 10.15 5.76
CA ALA A 58 23.74 9.37 5.47
C ALA A 58 24.37 8.67 6.71
N GLU A 59 23.57 8.37 7.74
CA GLU A 59 23.97 7.61 8.92
C GLU A 59 23.97 6.09 8.68
N VAL A 60 23.11 5.64 7.76
CA VAL A 60 23.05 4.25 7.28
C VAL A 60 23.10 4.23 5.77
N TYR A 61 23.37 3.05 5.20
CA TYR A 61 23.47 2.88 3.75
C TYR A 61 22.51 1.80 3.26
N LEU A 62 22.56 1.57 1.94
CA LEU A 62 21.68 0.63 1.26
C LEU A 62 21.62 -0.77 1.91
N PRO A 63 22.71 -1.38 2.42
CA PRO A 63 22.63 -2.68 3.08
C PRO A 63 21.68 -2.70 4.29
N GLN A 64 21.70 -1.65 5.12
CA GLN A 64 20.82 -1.56 6.30
C GLN A 64 19.37 -1.38 5.90
N ILE A 65 19.09 -0.60 4.86
CA ILE A 65 17.75 -0.42 4.31
C ILE A 65 17.20 -1.75 3.78
N MET A 66 18.00 -2.49 3.00
CA MET A 66 17.58 -3.81 2.49
C MET A 66 17.28 -4.80 3.62
N MET A 67 18.07 -4.81 4.70
CA MET A 67 17.81 -5.69 5.83
C MET A 67 16.58 -5.27 6.65
N SER A 68 16.34 -3.96 6.78
CA SER A 68 15.14 -3.42 7.44
C SER A 68 13.88 -3.78 6.64
N ALA A 69 13.93 -3.70 5.31
CA ALA A 69 12.86 -4.15 4.43
C ALA A 69 12.59 -5.67 4.58
N LYS A 70 13.64 -6.49 4.72
CA LYS A 70 13.48 -7.92 5.01
C LYS A 70 12.80 -8.18 6.37
N ALA A 71 13.14 -7.38 7.39
CA ALA A 71 12.49 -7.48 8.70
C ALA A 71 11.00 -7.09 8.61
N MET A 72 10.68 -6.02 7.89
CA MET A 72 9.30 -5.61 7.61
C MET A 72 8.52 -6.72 6.87
N ASN A 73 9.12 -7.32 5.84
CA ASN A 73 8.50 -8.41 5.08
C ASN A 73 8.22 -9.64 5.95
N ALA A 74 9.13 -10.01 6.85
CA ALA A 74 8.92 -11.11 7.78
C ALA A 74 7.72 -10.86 8.71
N ALA A 75 7.46 -9.61 9.11
CA ALA A 75 6.25 -9.25 9.84
C ALA A 75 4.99 -9.26 8.94
N MET A 76 5.09 -8.75 7.71
CA MET A 76 3.96 -8.74 6.77
C MET A 76 3.48 -10.15 6.39
N GLU A 77 4.38 -11.13 6.33
CA GLU A 77 4.03 -12.54 6.11
C GLU A 77 3.08 -13.09 7.19
N ILE A 78 3.13 -12.54 8.41
CA ILE A 78 2.25 -12.90 9.53
C ILE A 78 0.97 -12.05 9.50
N LEU A 79 1.11 -10.75 9.26
CA LEU A 79 0.02 -9.78 9.44
C LEU A 79 -0.98 -9.75 8.27
N VAL A 80 -0.51 -9.94 7.04
CA VAL A 80 -1.36 -9.90 5.83
C VAL A 80 -2.45 -10.98 5.86
N PRO A 81 -2.16 -12.26 6.20
CA PRO A 81 -3.21 -13.28 6.34
C PRO A 81 -4.28 -12.92 7.37
N ILE A 82 -3.89 -12.34 8.52
CA ILE A 82 -4.81 -11.96 9.59
C ILE A 82 -5.77 -10.85 9.11
N LEU A 83 -5.23 -9.83 8.43
CA LEU A 83 -6.04 -8.77 7.83
C LEU A 83 -7.02 -9.29 6.78
N ALA A 84 -6.62 -10.33 6.04
CA ALA A 84 -7.48 -10.99 5.06
C ALA A 84 -8.56 -11.89 5.71
N GLU A 85 -8.40 -12.31 6.97
CA GLU A 85 -9.39 -13.11 7.70
C GLU A 85 -10.48 -12.27 8.37
N GLU A 86 -10.24 -10.97 8.60
CA GLU A 86 -11.23 -10.00 9.11
C GLU A 86 -12.34 -9.65 8.08
N LYS A 87 -12.56 -10.50 7.07
CA LYS A 87 -13.60 -10.33 6.04
C LYS A 87 -14.96 -10.11 6.66
N GLY A 88 -15.50 -8.91 6.45
CA GLY A 88 -16.93 -8.65 6.57
C GLY A 88 -17.66 -9.51 5.53
N ALA A 89 -18.50 -10.43 6.01
CA ALA A 89 -19.35 -11.24 5.16
C ALA A 89 -20.32 -10.32 4.39
N ASP A 90 -20.10 -10.15 3.08
CA ASP A 90 -21.11 -10.23 2.03
C ASP A 90 -20.46 -10.03 0.65
N ASP A 91 -20.66 -11.01 -0.24
CA ASP A 91 -20.03 -11.16 -1.57
C ASP A 91 -20.66 -10.25 -2.65
N GLU A 92 -21.43 -9.23 -2.24
CA GLU A 92 -22.11 -8.26 -3.12
C GLU A 92 -21.44 -6.86 -3.12
N GLY A 93 -20.15 -6.86 -3.48
CA GLY A 93 -19.63 -6.06 -4.59
C GLY A 93 -19.62 -4.53 -4.46
N VAL A 94 -18.73 -3.99 -3.62
CA VAL A 94 -18.37 -2.55 -3.64
C VAL A 94 -17.90 -2.12 -5.04
N GLY A 95 -17.15 -2.99 -5.70
CA GLY A 95 -16.63 -2.82 -7.05
C GLY A 95 -15.44 -3.75 -7.32
N LEU A 96 -14.83 -3.60 -8.48
CA LEU A 96 -13.57 -4.25 -8.84
C LEU A 96 -12.43 -3.23 -8.68
N ALA A 97 -11.48 -3.51 -7.80
CA ALA A 97 -10.26 -2.75 -7.67
C ALA A 97 -9.15 -3.41 -8.50
N ILE A 98 -8.54 -2.64 -9.40
CA ILE A 98 -7.32 -3.00 -10.12
C ILE A 98 -6.17 -2.31 -9.38
N THR A 99 -5.29 -3.09 -8.76
CA THR A 99 -4.19 -2.58 -7.94
C THR A 99 -2.86 -2.83 -8.66
N TYR A 100 -1.95 -1.87 -8.65
CA TYR A 100 -0.62 -2.03 -9.26
C TYR A 100 0.44 -1.10 -8.66
N VAL A 101 1.71 -1.43 -8.87
CA VAL A 101 2.84 -0.52 -8.67
C VAL A 101 3.38 -0.07 -10.03
N GLN A 102 3.60 1.24 -10.13
CA GLN A 102 3.96 1.94 -11.36
C GLN A 102 5.23 1.37 -12.02
N GLU A 103 5.33 1.49 -13.34
CA GLU A 103 6.49 1.04 -14.12
C GLU A 103 7.83 1.53 -13.54
N GLY A 104 8.81 0.63 -13.51
CA GLY A 104 10.14 0.86 -12.94
C GLY A 104 10.20 0.84 -11.42
N ASP A 105 9.08 0.61 -10.74
CA ASP A 105 8.99 0.60 -9.28
C ASP A 105 8.61 -0.78 -8.74
N ILE A 106 9.42 -1.26 -7.80
CA ILE A 106 9.33 -2.61 -7.22
C ILE A 106 8.85 -2.61 -5.77
N HIS A 107 8.53 -1.44 -5.20
CA HIS A 107 8.18 -1.33 -3.79
C HIS A 107 6.74 -1.80 -3.54
N ASP A 108 6.59 -3.02 -3.02
CA ASP A 108 5.31 -3.73 -2.92
C ASP A 108 4.68 -3.73 -1.53
N ILE A 109 5.42 -3.38 -0.46
CA ILE A 109 4.92 -3.50 0.93
C ILE A 109 3.62 -2.73 1.15
N GLY A 110 3.60 -1.44 0.78
CA GLY A 110 2.42 -0.60 0.92
C GLY A 110 1.29 -1.03 -0.02
N HIS A 111 1.63 -1.39 -1.26
CA HIS A 111 0.70 -1.92 -2.26
C HIS A 111 -0.04 -3.14 -1.75
N ARG A 112 0.68 -4.17 -1.29
CA ARG A 112 0.10 -5.40 -0.76
C ARG A 112 -0.82 -5.14 0.42
N LEU A 113 -0.42 -4.25 1.33
CA LEU A 113 -1.25 -3.88 2.48
C LEU A 113 -2.55 -3.20 2.04
N VAL A 114 -2.49 -2.25 1.10
CA VAL A 114 -3.68 -1.59 0.54
C VAL A 114 -4.57 -2.62 -0.17
N THR A 115 -4.00 -3.49 -0.99
CA THR A 115 -4.72 -4.56 -1.69
C THR A 115 -5.48 -5.47 -0.71
N THR A 116 -4.81 -5.92 0.35
CA THR A 116 -5.44 -6.74 1.40
C THR A 116 -6.55 -5.98 2.13
N MET A 117 -6.35 -4.71 2.45
CA MET A 117 -7.39 -3.90 3.10
C MET A 117 -8.61 -3.69 2.21
N LEU A 118 -8.42 -3.48 0.91
CA LEU A 118 -9.52 -3.37 -0.05
C LEU A 118 -10.29 -4.69 -0.14
N GLU A 119 -9.59 -5.82 -0.21
CA GLU A 119 -10.23 -7.15 -0.22
C GLU A 119 -11.04 -7.40 1.05
N ALA A 120 -10.48 -7.09 2.22
CA ALA A 120 -11.17 -7.21 3.52
C ALA A 120 -12.42 -6.32 3.62
N ASN A 121 -12.44 -5.20 2.89
CA ASN A 121 -13.57 -4.27 2.80
C ASN A 121 -14.51 -4.55 1.61
N GLY A 122 -14.47 -5.75 1.02
CA GLY A 122 -15.48 -6.22 0.06
C GLY A 122 -15.22 -5.82 -1.40
N PHE A 123 -14.02 -5.35 -1.74
CA PHE A 123 -13.62 -5.18 -3.14
C PHE A 123 -13.22 -6.52 -3.75
N LYS A 124 -13.62 -6.75 -5.00
CA LYS A 124 -12.97 -7.76 -5.84
C LYS A 124 -11.64 -7.21 -6.32
N ILE A 125 -10.58 -8.01 -6.28
CA ILE A 125 -9.22 -7.55 -6.58
C ILE A 125 -8.72 -8.15 -7.91
N VAL A 126 -8.12 -7.30 -8.74
CA VAL A 126 -7.17 -7.68 -9.79
C VAL A 126 -5.83 -7.06 -9.41
N ASP A 127 -4.94 -7.86 -8.83
CA ASP A 127 -3.58 -7.40 -8.51
C ASP A 127 -2.65 -7.63 -9.70
N MET A 128 -2.17 -6.54 -10.30
CA MET A 128 -1.24 -6.57 -11.43
C MET A 128 0.23 -6.68 -10.98
N GLY A 129 0.49 -6.57 -9.67
CA GLY A 129 1.83 -6.65 -9.10
C GLY A 129 2.63 -5.36 -9.27
N VAL A 130 3.93 -5.50 -9.44
CA VAL A 130 4.90 -4.40 -9.55
C VAL A 130 5.45 -4.23 -10.95
N ASP A 131 6.10 -3.09 -11.21
CA ASP A 131 6.71 -2.78 -12.50
C ASP A 131 5.72 -2.92 -13.66
N VAL A 132 4.53 -2.31 -13.50
CA VAL A 132 3.43 -2.48 -14.46
C VAL A 132 3.42 -1.34 -15.47
N PRO A 133 3.63 -1.62 -16.77
CA PRO A 133 3.53 -0.61 -17.82
C PRO A 133 2.13 -0.02 -17.92
N ASN A 134 2.06 1.27 -18.24
CA ASN A 134 0.80 2.00 -18.34
C ASN A 134 -0.16 1.40 -19.37
N GLU A 135 0.35 0.87 -20.48
CA GLU A 135 -0.44 0.19 -21.50
C GLU A 135 -1.17 -1.03 -20.94
N LYS A 136 -0.52 -1.80 -20.06
CA LYS A 136 -1.19 -2.95 -19.43
C LYS A 136 -2.29 -2.51 -18.49
N VAL A 137 -2.10 -1.38 -17.81
CA VAL A 137 -3.12 -0.79 -16.92
C VAL A 137 -4.33 -0.36 -17.75
N THR A 138 -4.13 0.37 -18.85
CA THR A 138 -5.25 0.80 -19.72
C THR A 138 -5.96 -0.39 -20.37
N GLU A 139 -5.22 -1.40 -20.82
CA GLU A 139 -5.78 -2.66 -21.32
C GLU A 139 -6.67 -3.35 -20.28
N GLU A 140 -6.23 -3.43 -19.02
CA GLU A 140 -7.00 -4.09 -17.97
C GLU A 140 -8.27 -3.31 -17.60
N ILE A 141 -8.20 -1.98 -17.61
CA ILE A 141 -9.37 -1.11 -17.46
C ILE A 141 -10.35 -1.33 -18.63
N ALA A 142 -9.84 -1.36 -19.87
CA ALA A 142 -10.65 -1.57 -21.07
C ALA A 142 -11.36 -2.92 -21.05
N LYS A 143 -10.68 -4.01 -20.64
CA LYS A 143 -11.27 -5.35 -20.49
C LYS A 143 -12.43 -5.38 -19.50
N ASN A 144 -12.39 -4.52 -18.49
CA ASN A 144 -13.37 -4.47 -17.41
C ASN A 144 -14.38 -3.31 -17.56
N LYS A 145 -14.37 -2.60 -18.70
CA LYS A 145 -15.26 -1.47 -18.97
C LYS A 145 -16.73 -1.84 -18.76
N GLY A 146 -17.46 -0.95 -18.08
CA GLY A 146 -18.88 -1.14 -17.73
C GLY A 146 -19.10 -1.78 -16.35
N LYS A 147 -18.04 -2.24 -15.68
CA LYS A 147 -18.08 -2.57 -14.26
C LYS A 147 -17.85 -1.31 -13.42
N LYS A 148 -18.16 -1.39 -12.13
CA LYS A 148 -17.82 -0.37 -11.15
C LYS A 148 -16.34 -0.52 -10.77
N LEU A 149 -15.48 0.27 -11.40
CA LEU A 149 -14.02 0.13 -11.31
C LEU A 149 -13.38 1.16 -10.40
N LEU A 150 -12.41 0.69 -9.63
CA LEU A 150 -11.42 1.49 -8.93
C LEU A 150 -10.03 1.09 -9.44
N LEU A 151 -9.25 2.05 -9.90
CA LEU A 151 -7.83 1.89 -10.17
C LEU A 151 -7.05 2.39 -8.96
N VAL A 152 -6.12 1.57 -8.45
CA VAL A 152 -5.28 1.89 -7.31
C VAL A 152 -3.82 1.72 -7.69
N GLY A 153 -3.10 2.81 -7.87
CA GLY A 153 -1.67 2.78 -8.24
C GLY A 153 -0.77 3.25 -7.11
N SER A 154 0.34 2.54 -6.90
CA SER A 154 1.39 2.90 -5.94
C SER A 154 2.66 3.36 -6.65
N ALA A 155 3.34 4.38 -6.11
CA ALA A 155 4.68 4.79 -6.52
C ALA A 155 5.46 5.28 -5.31
N LEU A 156 6.65 4.75 -5.06
CA LEU A 156 7.51 5.17 -3.95
C LEU A 156 8.65 6.11 -4.40
N MET A 157 8.94 6.16 -5.70
CA MET A 157 9.94 7.06 -6.25
C MET A 157 9.27 8.24 -6.97
N THR A 158 9.87 9.43 -6.91
CA THR A 158 9.36 10.58 -7.68
C THR A 158 9.39 10.33 -9.18
N THR A 159 10.35 9.54 -9.67
CA THR A 159 10.43 9.15 -11.08
C THR A 159 9.30 8.24 -11.51
N SER A 160 8.93 7.26 -10.69
CA SER A 160 7.79 6.38 -10.97
C SER A 160 6.49 7.15 -10.81
N MET A 161 6.35 8.01 -9.80
CA MET A 161 5.17 8.86 -9.59
C MET A 161 4.75 9.62 -10.86
N LEU A 162 5.70 10.15 -11.63
CA LEU A 162 5.41 10.84 -12.90
C LEU A 162 4.64 9.96 -13.90
N GLY A 163 4.90 8.65 -13.90
CA GLY A 163 4.19 7.70 -14.76
C GLY A 163 2.69 7.61 -14.47
N GLN A 164 2.22 7.99 -13.28
CA GLN A 164 0.78 8.08 -12.97
C GLN A 164 0.08 9.13 -13.82
N LYS A 165 0.76 10.24 -14.15
CA LYS A 165 0.24 11.26 -15.07
C LYS A 165 0.04 10.69 -16.46
N ASP A 166 0.97 9.87 -16.92
CA ASP A 166 0.89 9.21 -18.22
C ASP A 166 -0.27 8.19 -18.22
N THR A 167 -0.47 7.43 -17.13
CA THR A 167 -1.64 6.55 -16.98
C THR A 167 -2.95 7.33 -17.16
N VAL A 168 -3.11 8.45 -16.47
CA VAL A 168 -4.35 9.26 -16.57
C VAL A 168 -4.51 9.83 -17.98
N SER A 169 -3.43 10.32 -18.58
CA SER A 169 -3.43 10.87 -19.94
C SER A 169 -3.87 9.82 -20.97
N MET A 170 -3.34 8.60 -20.90
CA MET A 170 -3.73 7.50 -21.77
C MET A 170 -5.20 7.11 -21.59
N LEU A 171 -5.69 7.05 -20.34
CA LEU A 171 -7.11 6.79 -20.07
C LEU A 171 -8.02 7.89 -20.64
N VAL A 172 -7.58 9.15 -20.69
CA VAL A 172 -8.32 10.24 -21.34
C VAL A 172 -8.32 10.07 -22.85
N GLU A 173 -7.16 9.80 -23.46
CA GLU A 173 -7.00 9.61 -24.91
C GLU A 173 -7.83 8.43 -25.43
N GLU A 174 -7.92 7.34 -24.66
CA GLU A 174 -8.74 6.16 -25.00
C GLU A 174 -10.24 6.31 -24.64
N GLY A 175 -10.64 7.43 -24.05
CA GLY A 175 -12.03 7.67 -23.63
C GLY A 175 -12.49 6.71 -22.52
N LEU A 176 -11.58 6.33 -21.63
CA LEU A 176 -11.80 5.44 -20.50
C LEU A 176 -11.82 6.15 -19.14
N ARG A 177 -11.29 7.38 -19.05
CA ARG A 177 -11.15 8.12 -17.79
C ARG A 177 -12.42 8.19 -16.95
N ASP A 178 -13.57 8.44 -17.57
CA ASP A 178 -14.86 8.56 -16.86
C ASP A 178 -15.45 7.20 -16.46
N SER A 179 -14.89 6.09 -16.94
CA SER A 179 -15.37 4.73 -16.64
C SER A 179 -14.75 4.12 -15.39
N VAL A 180 -13.80 4.81 -14.75
CA VAL A 180 -13.06 4.32 -13.58
C VAL A 180 -12.81 5.44 -12.57
N LYS A 181 -12.89 5.12 -11.28
CA LYS A 181 -12.35 5.95 -10.21
C LYS A 181 -10.86 5.67 -10.04
N ILE A 182 -10.04 6.70 -9.86
CA ILE A 182 -8.59 6.59 -9.81
C ILE A 182 -8.11 7.09 -8.46
N MET A 183 -7.46 6.20 -7.71
CA MET A 183 -6.78 6.53 -6.46
C MET A 183 -5.29 6.23 -6.64
N PHE A 184 -4.43 7.19 -6.34
CA PHE A 184 -2.98 6.98 -6.34
C PHE A 184 -2.40 7.19 -4.96
N GLY A 185 -1.34 6.47 -4.62
CA GLY A 185 -0.66 6.58 -3.35
C GLY A 185 0.83 6.27 -3.42
N GLY A 186 1.45 6.25 -2.25
CA GLY A 186 2.88 6.13 -2.06
C GLY A 186 3.52 7.43 -1.56
N ALA A 187 4.71 7.33 -0.98
CA ALA A 187 5.33 8.43 -0.23
C ALA A 187 5.45 9.79 -0.97
N PRO A 188 5.78 9.87 -2.28
CA PRO A 188 5.88 11.16 -2.97
C PRO A 188 4.51 11.72 -3.42
N VAL A 189 3.43 10.95 -3.37
CA VAL A 189 2.10 11.35 -3.85
C VAL A 189 1.44 12.29 -2.84
N SER A 190 0.90 13.41 -3.32
CA SER A 190 0.19 14.41 -2.51
C SER A 190 -1.16 14.78 -3.11
N ASP A 191 -2.06 15.36 -2.32
CA ASP A 191 -3.34 15.88 -2.82
C ASP A 191 -3.16 16.88 -3.98
N ALA A 192 -2.10 17.70 -3.92
CA ALA A 192 -1.78 18.64 -5.00
C ALA A 192 -1.43 17.92 -6.30
N TRP A 193 -0.67 16.82 -6.21
CA TRP A 193 -0.35 15.97 -7.36
C TRP A 193 -1.60 15.29 -7.94
N ILE A 194 -2.47 14.73 -7.09
CA ILE A 194 -3.74 14.13 -7.50
C ILE A 194 -4.60 15.12 -8.31
N ALA A 195 -4.73 16.35 -7.80
CA ALA A 195 -5.48 17.41 -8.47
C ALA A 195 -4.82 17.83 -9.79
N GLU A 196 -3.48 17.92 -9.85
CA GLU A 196 -2.74 18.27 -11.06
C GLU A 196 -2.97 17.28 -12.19
N ILE A 197 -2.90 15.98 -11.90
CA ILE A 197 -2.99 14.93 -12.92
C ILE A 197 -4.43 14.51 -13.23
N GLY A 198 -5.42 14.98 -12.46
CA GLY A 198 -6.82 14.66 -12.66
C GLY A 198 -7.23 13.27 -12.17
N ALA A 199 -6.58 12.77 -11.11
CA ALA A 199 -7.01 11.59 -10.36
C ALA A 199 -8.09 11.96 -9.31
N ASP A 200 -8.73 10.98 -8.68
CA ASP A 200 -9.90 11.22 -7.82
C ASP A 200 -9.56 11.28 -6.32
N ALA A 201 -8.53 10.57 -5.85
CA ALA A 201 -8.08 10.64 -4.46
C ALA A 201 -6.65 10.10 -4.23
N THR A 202 -6.15 10.33 -3.01
CA THR A 202 -5.03 9.61 -2.40
C THR A 202 -5.38 9.26 -0.95
N ALA A 203 -4.50 8.52 -0.27
CA ALA A 203 -4.64 8.12 1.13
C ALA A 203 -3.25 8.01 1.79
N GLU A 204 -3.19 8.28 3.10
CA GLU A 204 -1.93 8.33 3.84
C GLU A 204 -1.44 6.96 4.32
N ASN A 205 -2.34 6.00 4.50
CA ASN A 205 -2.04 4.63 4.93
C ASN A 205 -3.12 3.66 4.44
N ALA A 206 -2.93 2.36 4.65
CA ALA A 206 -3.81 1.35 4.09
C ALA A 206 -5.23 1.32 4.70
N ALA A 207 -5.38 1.64 5.98
CA ALA A 207 -6.70 1.75 6.61
C ALA A 207 -7.47 2.95 6.03
N ASP A 208 -6.76 4.07 5.84
CA ASP A 208 -7.33 5.23 5.18
C ASP A 208 -7.67 4.97 3.70
N ALA A 209 -6.82 4.24 2.98
CA ALA A 209 -7.05 3.86 1.60
C ALA A 209 -8.35 3.08 1.41
N ALA A 210 -8.65 2.11 2.29
CA ALA A 210 -9.92 1.39 2.25
C ALA A 210 -11.12 2.33 2.49
N ARG A 211 -11.02 3.24 3.46
CA ARG A 211 -12.06 4.24 3.76
C ARG A 211 -12.32 5.19 2.58
N VAL A 212 -11.26 5.71 1.97
CA VAL A 212 -11.32 6.60 0.80
C VAL A 212 -11.90 5.85 -0.40
N ALA A 213 -11.44 4.63 -0.65
CA ALA A 213 -11.95 3.78 -1.73
C ALA A 213 -13.46 3.52 -1.60
N LEU A 214 -13.94 3.16 -0.40
CA LEU A 214 -15.37 2.99 -0.14
C LEU A 214 -16.16 4.26 -0.46
N LYS A 215 -15.65 5.43 -0.06
CA LYS A 215 -16.30 6.72 -0.33
C LYS A 215 -16.34 7.06 -1.82
N LEU A 216 -15.28 6.77 -2.58
CA LEU A 216 -15.25 6.97 -4.03
C LEU A 216 -16.25 6.08 -4.78
N MET A 217 -16.59 4.95 -4.17
CA MET A 217 -17.43 3.91 -4.73
C MET A 217 -18.85 3.92 -4.15
N GLN A 218 -19.28 4.99 -3.50
CA GLN A 218 -20.69 5.21 -3.13
C GLN A 218 -21.43 5.91 -4.27
#